data_AF-A0A7X9MGJ2-F1
#
_entry.id   AF-A0A7X9MGJ2-F1
#
_cell.length_a   1.000
_cell.length_b   1.000
_cell.length_c   1.000
_cell.angle_alpha   90.00
_cell.angle_beta   90.00
_cell.angle_gamma   90.00
#
_symmetry.space_group_name_H-M   'P 1'
#
loop_
_entity.id
_entity.type
_entity.pdbx_description
1 polymer ?
#
loop_
_entity_poly.entity_id
_entity_poly.type
_entity_poly.pdbx_seq_one_letter_code
_entity_poly.pdbx_strand_id
1 'polypeptide(L)' 'MATQDVATRGTEHFGAQRWSFRCERCDHSYRTVAHTYTVAALAARANGWVVDPTALCPGCASVALSLAA' A
#
# COMPACT_ATOMS: atom_id res chain seq x y z
N MET A 1 -24.01 -27.09 -35.29
CA MET A 1 -23.00 -27.24 -34.22
C MET A 1 -22.13 -26.00 -34.27
N ALA A 2 -22.36 -25.07 -33.33
CA ALA A 2 -21.85 -23.71 -33.40
C ALA A 2 -20.40 -23.59 -32.92
N THR A 3 -19.70 -22.75 -33.68
CA THR A 3 -18.40 -22.09 -33.51
C THR A 3 -17.90 -21.88 -32.09
N GLN A 4 -16.62 -22.18 -31.90
CA GLN A 4 -15.82 -21.87 -30.72
C GLN A 4 -15.64 -20.36 -30.62
N ASP A 5 -16.09 -19.77 -29.50
CA ASP A 5 -15.91 -18.35 -29.20
C ASP A 5 -14.48 -18.13 -28.67
N VAL A 6 -13.66 -17.55 -29.55
CA VAL A 6 -12.33 -17.03 -29.27
C VAL A 6 -12.47 -15.72 -28.49
N ALA A 7 -11.64 -15.60 -27.46
CA ALA A 7 -11.29 -14.37 -26.75
C ALA A 7 -12.32 -13.83 -25.74
N THR A 8 -12.23 -14.32 -24.51
CA THR A 8 -12.19 -13.37 -23.39
C THR A 8 -10.79 -13.42 -22.80
N ARG A 9 -10.05 -12.35 -23.05
CA ARG A 9 -8.77 -11.99 -22.46
C ARG A 9 -8.93 -12.06 -20.94
N GLY A 10 -8.75 -13.24 -20.36
CA GLY A 10 -8.52 -13.39 -18.93
C GLY A 10 -7.21 -12.65 -18.68
N THR A 11 -7.29 -11.39 -18.27
CA THR A 11 -6.17 -10.74 -17.60
C THR A 11 -5.92 -11.59 -16.37
N GLU A 12 -5.01 -12.53 -16.51
CA GLU A 12 -4.50 -13.31 -15.41
C GLU A 12 -4.01 -12.30 -14.37
N HIS A 13 -4.69 -12.24 -13.23
CA HIS A 13 -4.33 -11.36 -12.12
C HIS A 13 -3.05 -11.89 -11.42
N PHE A 14 -1.98 -12.17 -12.18
CA PHE A 14 -0.66 -12.54 -11.65
C PHE A 14 0.18 -11.30 -11.29
N GLY A 15 -0.47 -10.28 -10.74
CA GLY A 15 0.07 -8.92 -10.76
C GLY A 15 0.18 -8.28 -9.39
N ALA A 16 -0.85 -7.52 -9.03
CA ALA A 16 -0.80 -6.60 -7.91
C ALA A 16 -1.80 -7.01 -6.83
N GLN A 17 -1.37 -6.93 -5.58
CA GLN A 17 -2.22 -7.16 -4.42
C GLN A 17 -2.52 -5.83 -3.71
N ARG A 18 -3.60 -5.82 -2.92
CA ARG A 18 -3.94 -4.69 -2.05
C ARG A 18 -3.07 -4.74 -0.80
N TRP A 19 -2.46 -3.62 -0.46
CA TRP A 19 -1.67 -3.42 0.75
C TRP A 19 -2.36 -2.38 1.62
N SER A 20 -2.26 -2.56 2.94
CA SER A 20 -2.78 -1.61 3.93
C SER A 20 -1.73 -1.38 5.00
N PHE A 21 -1.37 -0.12 5.21
CA PHE A 21 -0.51 0.33 6.30
C PHE A 21 -1.37 1.02 7.34
N ARG A 22 -1.32 0.54 8.58
CA ARG A 22 -2.09 1.08 9.69
C ARG A 22 -1.13 1.80 10.64
N CYS A 23 -1.50 3.00 11.06
CA CYS A 23 -0.73 3.75 12.04
C CYS A 23 -0.86 3.10 13.41
N GLU A 24 0.27 2.80 14.05
CA GLU A 24 0.31 2.20 15.39
C GLU A 24 -0.25 3.11 16.50
N ARG A 25 -0.44 4.41 16.24
CA ARG A 25 -0.82 5.41 17.26
C ARG A 25 -2.26 5.93 17.16
N CYS A 26 -2.86 5.95 15.98
CA CYS A 26 -4.13 6.65 15.77
C CYS A 26 -5.09 5.96 14.79
N ASP A 27 -4.84 4.69 14.44
CA ASP A 27 -5.69 3.87 13.56
C ASP A 27 -5.80 4.36 12.10
N HIS A 28 -5.25 5.53 11.78
CA HIS A 28 -5.22 6.05 10.41
C HIS A 28 -4.58 5.01 9.49
N SER A 29 -5.12 4.86 8.27
CA SER A 29 -4.73 3.77 7.37
C SER A 29 -4.49 4.29 5.95
N TYR A 30 -3.42 3.81 5.30
CA TYR A 30 -3.13 4.06 3.90
C TYR A 30 -3.23 2.76 3.10
N ARG A 31 -3.96 2.80 2.00
CA ARG A 31 -4.23 1.65 1.14
C ARG A 31 -3.67 1.89 -0.25
N THR A 32 -3.03 0.89 -0.82
CA THR A 32 -2.48 0.94 -2.17
C THR A 32 -2.54 -0.42 -2.86
N VAL A 33 -2.36 -0.45 -4.17
CA VAL A 33 -2.28 -1.66 -4.98
C VAL A 33 -0.87 -1.74 -5.55
N ALA A 34 -0.15 -2.82 -5.25
CA ALA A 34 1.23 -2.98 -5.69
C ALA A 34 1.60 -4.46 -5.85
N HIS A 35 2.56 -4.72 -6.74
CA HIS A 35 3.09 -6.06 -7.01
C HIS A 35 3.91 -6.64 -5.85
N THR A 36 4.57 -5.78 -5.06
CA THR A 36 5.43 -6.21 -3.94
C THR A 36 5.25 -5.29 -2.74
N TYR A 37 5.62 -5.78 -1.54
CA TYR A 37 5.63 -4.96 -0.32
C TYR A 37 6.54 -3.74 -0.48
N THR A 38 7.72 -3.91 -1.08
CA THR A 38 8.67 -2.81 -1.29
C THR A 38 8.07 -1.67 -2.10
N VAL A 39 7.33 -1.99 -3.17
CA VAL A 39 6.64 -0.97 -3.98
C VAL A 39 5.50 -0.33 -3.19
N ALA A 40 4.73 -1.11 -2.43
CA ALA A 40 3.68 -0.59 -1.55
C ALA A 40 4.24 0.36 -0.47
N ALA A 41 5.36 -0.02 0.14
CA ALA A 41 6.05 0.76 1.17
C ALA A 41 6.64 2.04 0.59
N LEU A 42 7.22 1.98 -0.62
CA LEU A 42 7.69 3.17 -1.33
C LEU A 42 6.53 4.14 -1.60
N ALA A 43 5.38 3.62 -2.05
CA ALA A 43 4.17 4.44 -2.25
C ALA A 43 3.68 5.07 -0.93
N ALA A 44 3.70 4.32 0.18
CA ALA A 44 3.36 4.85 1.49
C ALA A 44 4.33 5.98 1.91
N ARG A 45 5.64 5.78 1.77
CA ARG A 45 6.68 6.80 2.07
C ARG A 45 6.50 8.05 1.23
N ALA A 46 6.19 7.91 -0.06
CA ALA A 46 5.90 9.04 -0.94
C ALA A 46 4.67 9.86 -0.49
N ASN A 47 3.76 9.24 0.28
CA ASN A 47 2.60 9.89 0.90
C ASN A 47 2.87 10.33 2.36
N GLY A 48 4.14 10.43 2.76
CA GLY A 48 4.56 10.93 4.08
C GLY A 48 4.46 9.91 5.22
N TRP A 49 4.26 8.63 4.90
CA TRP A 49 4.27 7.58 5.91
C TRP A 49 5.68 7.16 6.29
N VAL A 50 5.88 6.89 7.57
CA VAL A 50 7.00 6.05 8.01
C VAL A 50 6.52 4.60 7.93
N VAL A 51 7.30 3.77 7.25
CA VAL A 51 7.10 2.32 7.16
C VAL A 51 8.46 1.72 7.40
N ASP A 52 8.58 1.00 8.52
CA ASP A 52 9.78 0.44 9.16
C ASP A 52 10.54 1.41 10.12
N PRO A 53 10.85 0.99 11.37
CA PRO A 53 10.45 -0.27 12.02
C PRO A 53 8.97 -0.31 12.44
N THR A 54 8.30 0.84 12.53
CA THR A 54 6.87 0.94 12.87
C THR A 54 6.14 1.83 11.86
N ALA A 55 4.90 1.45 11.53
CA ALA A 55 4.09 2.23 10.62
C ALA A 55 3.48 3.45 11.34
N LEU A 56 3.85 4.66 10.93
CA LEU A 56 3.27 5.90 11.43
C LEU A 56 2.69 6.72 10.29
N CYS A 57 1.49 7.25 10.50
CA CYS A 57 0.90 8.22 9.58
C CYS A 57 1.67 9.55 9.64
N PRO A 58 1.54 10.42 8.62
CA PRO A 58 2.26 11.69 8.56
C PRO A 58 2.09 12.56 9.82
N GLY A 59 0.87 12.59 10.39
CA GLY A 59 0.58 13.35 11.61
C GLY A 59 1.33 12.80 12.82
N CYS A 60 1.26 11.49 13.06
CA CYS A 60 1.94 10.86 14.20
C CYS A 60 3.47 10.85 14.06
N ALA A 61 3.98 10.75 12.83
CA ALA A 61 5.40 10.90 12.53
C ALA A 61 5.89 12.31 12.85
N SER A 62 5.13 13.34 12.44
CA SER A 62 5.46 14.74 12.74
C SER A 62 5.50 15.00 14.23
N VAL A 63 4.51 14.52 14.99
CA VAL A 63 4.49 14.66 16.46
C VAL A 63 5.67 13.93 17.11
N ALA A 64 6.02 12.73 16.64
CA ALA A 64 7.17 11.99 17.17
C ALA A 64 8.48 12.73 16.92
N LEU A 65 8.66 13.34 15.75
CA LEU A 65 9.84 14.15 15.43
C LEU A 65 9.90 15.42 16.28
N SER A 66 8.77 16.11 16.49
CA SER A 66 8.71 17.30 17.35
C SER A 66 9.00 17.01 18.82
N LEU A 67 8.80 15.78 19.29
CA LEU A 67 9.14 15.36 20.65
C LEU A 67 10.61 14.91 20.80
N ALA A 68 11.31 14.65 19.69
CA ALA A 68 12.70 14.20 19.67
C ALA A 68 13.70 15.34 19.40
N ALA A 69 13.21 16.53 19.08
CA ALA A 69 13.98 17.76 18.90
C ALA A 69 14.01 18.59 20.19
#